data_AF-L1IZE8-F1
#
_entry.id   AF-L1IZE8-F1
#
_cell.length_a   1.000
_cell.length_b   1.000
_cell.length_c   1.000
_cell.angle_alpha   90.00
_cell.angle_beta   90.00
_cell.angle_gamma   90.00
#
_symmetry.space_group_name_H-M   'P 1'
#
loop_
_entity.id
_entity.type
_entity.pdbx_description
1 polymer ?
#
loop_
_entity_poly.entity_id
_entity_poly.type
_entity_poly.pdbx_seq_one_letter_code
_entity_poly.pdbx_strand_id
1 'polypeptide(L)'
;MYNGVGLSTVRGSATNGYVQRNLAHVQGKTRVDYQKELEKGMAKPSLASKEPSWEILEHQRKRQTEVKIMEFRIALEDKGVSEDVIEERVAEVRRKLESESMHANLDTGAKKLTDSHALAQAKAREAQRFASAFGIRRDHTEGEAFDRELQEQKKAERQAAREKRKDQEMQEQGEERERKEQEQEQEQERQEHEGKRKGKEEERQEQEQEEGEGGGGTWRAKVWYA
;
A
#
# COMPACT_ATOMS: atom_id res chain seq x y z
N MET A 1 21.59 -63.39 -31.75
CA MET A 1 21.88 -62.24 -30.85
C MET A 1 20.76 -61.23 -30.98
N TYR A 2 20.08 -60.87 -29.89
CA TYR A 2 18.95 -59.94 -29.88
C TYR A 2 19.30 -58.75 -28.98
N ASN A 3 19.16 -57.51 -29.48
CA ASN A 3 19.56 -56.28 -28.79
C ASN A 3 21.00 -56.28 -28.23
N GLY A 4 21.93 -56.96 -28.91
CA GLY A 4 23.31 -57.07 -28.46
C GLY A 4 23.53 -57.97 -27.23
N VAL A 5 22.51 -58.73 -26.80
CA VAL A 5 22.57 -59.62 -25.63
C VAL A 5 22.41 -61.08 -26.08
N GLY A 6 23.15 -61.98 -25.42
CA GLY A 6 23.13 -63.42 -25.65
C GLY A 6 24.22 -63.94 -26.59
N LEU A 7 24.15 -65.23 -26.92
CA LEU A 7 25.11 -65.90 -27.81
C LEU A 7 24.77 -65.65 -29.29
N SER A 8 25.80 -65.64 -30.15
CA SER A 8 25.63 -65.56 -31.60
C SER A 8 25.11 -66.88 -32.19
N THR A 9 25.61 -68.00 -31.69
CA THR A 9 25.12 -69.36 -31.98
C THR A 9 25.10 -70.20 -30.70
N VAL A 10 24.13 -71.11 -30.61
CA VAL A 10 23.99 -72.04 -29.47
C VAL A 10 24.97 -73.21 -29.61
N ARG A 11 25.40 -73.54 -30.82
CA ARG A 11 26.31 -74.65 -31.12
C ARG A 11 27.69 -74.39 -30.50
N GLY A 12 28.21 -75.37 -29.76
CA GLY A 12 29.51 -75.28 -29.08
C GLY A 12 29.45 -74.63 -27.68
N SER A 13 28.33 -74.00 -27.31
CA SER A 13 28.16 -73.42 -25.96
C SER A 13 27.76 -74.43 -24.88
N ALA A 14 27.41 -75.66 -25.28
CA ALA A 14 26.87 -76.72 -24.42
C ALA A 14 25.65 -76.31 -23.56
N THR A 15 24.93 -75.25 -23.95
CA THR A 15 23.70 -74.79 -23.30
C THR A 15 22.55 -74.71 -24.31
N ASN A 16 21.33 -74.53 -23.83
CA ASN A 16 20.15 -74.36 -24.69
C ASN A 16 20.04 -72.95 -25.31
N GLY A 17 20.97 -72.04 -25.01
CA GLY A 17 20.96 -70.66 -25.53
C GLY A 17 19.85 -69.77 -24.95
N TYR A 18 19.20 -70.19 -23.86
CA TYR A 18 18.15 -69.42 -23.20
C TYR A 18 18.74 -68.24 -22.42
N VAL A 19 18.27 -67.02 -22.73
CA VAL A 19 18.75 -65.78 -22.11
C VAL A 19 17.63 -65.16 -21.30
N GLN A 20 17.86 -64.96 -20.00
CA GLN A 20 16.91 -64.32 -19.10
C GLN A 20 17.38 -62.91 -18.74
N ARG A 21 16.44 -61.97 -18.59
CA ARG A 21 16.74 -60.63 -18.07
C ARG A 21 17.19 -60.71 -16.60
N ASN A 22 18.18 -59.92 -16.22
CA ASN A 22 18.57 -59.79 -14.83
C ASN A 22 17.49 -59.01 -14.05
N LEU A 23 16.87 -59.64 -13.04
CA LEU A 23 15.86 -59.01 -12.18
C LEU A 23 16.46 -58.07 -11.13
N ALA A 24 17.71 -58.28 -10.75
CA ALA A 24 18.42 -57.49 -9.75
C ALA A 24 19.11 -56.25 -10.37
N HIS A 25 19.07 -56.09 -11.68
CA HIS A 25 19.65 -54.93 -12.34
C HIS A 25 18.77 -53.69 -12.10
N VAL A 26 19.20 -52.84 -11.17
CA VAL A 26 18.61 -51.51 -10.96
C VAL A 26 19.15 -50.59 -12.05
N GLN A 27 18.27 -50.14 -12.95
CA GLN A 27 18.60 -49.09 -13.91
C GLN A 27 19.13 -47.88 -13.11
N GLY A 28 20.34 -47.43 -13.41
CA GLY A 28 20.87 -46.21 -12.80
C GLY A 28 19.86 -45.08 -12.99
N LYS A 29 19.58 -44.31 -11.93
CA LYS A 29 18.70 -43.14 -12.04
C LYS A 29 19.20 -42.33 -13.24
N THR A 30 18.36 -42.16 -14.25
CA THR A 30 18.61 -41.17 -15.30
C THR A 30 19.02 -39.90 -14.57
N ARG A 31 20.19 -39.36 -14.88
CA ARG A 31 20.66 -38.11 -14.29
C ARG A 31 19.57 -37.11 -14.63
N VAL A 32 18.73 -36.80 -13.65
CA VAL A 32 17.66 -35.83 -13.84
C VAL A 32 18.43 -34.54 -14.05
N ASP A 33 18.38 -34.01 -15.26
CA ASP A 33 18.98 -32.72 -15.56
C ASP A 33 18.17 -31.70 -14.78
N TYR A 34 18.55 -31.47 -13.51
CA TYR A 34 17.87 -30.54 -12.62
C TYR A 34 17.75 -29.15 -13.25
N GLN A 35 18.72 -28.77 -14.09
CA GLN A 35 18.68 -27.56 -14.92
C GLN A 35 17.48 -27.56 -15.88
N LYS A 36 17.22 -28.68 -16.56
CA LYS A 36 16.13 -28.84 -17.53
C LYS A 36 14.77 -28.98 -16.84
N GLU A 37 14.73 -29.55 -15.64
CA GLU A 37 13.51 -29.53 -14.81
C GLU A 37 13.21 -28.15 -14.23
N LEU A 38 14.23 -27.41 -13.79
CA LEU A 38 14.11 -26.04 -13.32
C LEU A 38 13.67 -25.10 -14.46
N GLU A 39 14.30 -25.20 -15.64
CA GLU A 39 13.87 -24.49 -16.84
C GLU A 39 12.44 -24.84 -17.23
N LYS A 40 12.03 -26.12 -17.18
CA LYS A 40 10.63 -26.51 -17.43
C LYS A 40 9.67 -26.01 -16.35
N GLY A 41 10.14 -25.83 -15.12
CA GLY A 41 9.38 -25.26 -14.01
C GLY A 41 9.22 -23.75 -14.10
N MET A 42 10.23 -23.04 -14.61
CA MET A 42 10.22 -21.58 -14.83
C MET A 42 9.56 -21.18 -16.15
N ALA A 43 9.73 -21.97 -17.22
CA ALA A 43 9.18 -21.67 -18.55
C ALA A 43 7.69 -21.96 -18.67
N LYS A 44 7.13 -22.76 -17.77
CA LYS A 44 5.68 -22.86 -17.63
C LYS A 44 5.26 -21.69 -16.75
N PRO A 45 4.53 -20.67 -17.25
CA PRO A 45 3.88 -19.74 -16.36
C PRO A 45 3.07 -20.60 -15.41
N SER A 46 3.42 -20.55 -14.12
CA SER A 46 2.77 -21.41 -13.15
C SER A 46 1.27 -21.21 -13.32
N LEU A 47 0.48 -22.27 -13.34
CA LEU A 47 -0.99 -22.12 -13.40
C LEU A 47 -1.50 -21.23 -12.25
N ALA A 48 -0.69 -21.03 -11.20
CA ALA A 48 -0.92 -20.11 -10.09
C ALA A 48 -0.64 -18.62 -10.40
N SER A 49 0.03 -18.30 -11.51
CA SER A 49 0.28 -16.94 -12.00
C SER A 49 -0.74 -16.50 -13.05
N LYS A 50 -1.71 -17.35 -13.39
CA LYS A 50 -2.74 -16.98 -14.36
C LYS A 50 -3.73 -16.05 -13.67
N GLU A 51 -3.95 -14.88 -14.26
CA GLU A 51 -4.88 -13.89 -13.73
C GLU A 51 -6.28 -14.50 -13.55
N PRO A 52 -6.99 -14.14 -12.46
CA PRO A 52 -8.36 -14.58 -12.27
C PRO A 52 -9.25 -13.99 -13.36
N SER A 53 -10.00 -14.85 -14.08
CA SER A 53 -11.01 -14.38 -15.03
C SER A 53 -12.26 -13.94 -14.27
N TRP A 54 -12.66 -12.69 -14.46
CA TRP A 54 -13.86 -12.14 -13.84
C TRP A 54 -15.13 -12.89 -14.25
N GLU A 55 -15.23 -13.30 -15.53
CA GLU A 55 -16.39 -14.02 -16.05
C GLU A 55 -16.60 -15.36 -15.34
N ILE A 56 -15.51 -16.09 -15.10
CA ILE A 56 -15.57 -17.39 -14.42
C ILE A 56 -15.97 -17.22 -12.97
N LEU A 57 -15.41 -16.21 -12.28
CA LEU A 57 -15.78 -15.90 -10.90
C LEU A 57 -17.26 -15.52 -10.78
N GLU A 58 -17.77 -14.70 -11.69
CA GLU A 58 -19.17 -14.30 -11.70
C GLU A 58 -20.10 -15.48 -12.01
N HIS A 59 -19.71 -16.36 -12.94
CA HIS A 59 -20.44 -17.60 -13.21
C HIS A 59 -20.47 -18.52 -11.99
N GLN A 60 -19.35 -18.66 -11.28
CA GLN A 60 -19.32 -19.43 -10.04
C GLN A 60 -20.22 -18.82 -8.96
N ARG A 61 -20.21 -17.50 -8.80
CA ARG A 61 -21.08 -16.78 -7.85
C ARG A 61 -22.55 -17.06 -8.15
N LYS A 62 -22.98 -16.88 -9.40
CA LYS A 62 -24.36 -17.17 -9.84
C LYS A 62 -24.73 -18.64 -9.63
N ARG A 63 -23.85 -19.56 -10.03
CA ARG A 63 -24.06 -21.00 -9.84
C ARG A 63 -24.25 -21.36 -8.38
N GLN A 64 -23.44 -20.81 -7.47
CA GLN A 64 -23.58 -21.07 -6.03
C GLN A 64 -24.93 -20.59 -5.49
N THR A 65 -25.42 -19.44 -5.95
CA THR A 65 -26.75 -18.95 -5.61
C THR A 65 -27.86 -19.87 -6.13
N GLU A 66 -27.80 -20.26 -7.39
CA GLU A 66 -28.82 -21.15 -7.98
C GLU A 66 -28.82 -22.55 -7.34
N VAL A 67 -27.65 -23.10 -6.99
CA VAL A 67 -27.58 -24.38 -6.26
C VAL A 67 -28.28 -24.28 -4.91
N LYS A 68 -28.04 -23.22 -4.12
CA LYS A 68 -28.73 -23.02 -2.84
C LYS A 68 -30.24 -22.86 -3.00
N ILE A 69 -30.67 -22.16 -4.04
CA ILE A 69 -32.09 -22.00 -4.36
C ILE A 69 -32.73 -23.35 -4.70
N MET A 70 -32.04 -24.16 -5.51
CA MET A 70 -32.52 -25.48 -5.89
C MET A 70 -32.58 -26.44 -4.68
N GLU A 71 -31.56 -26.45 -3.83
CA GLU A 71 -31.58 -27.20 -2.56
C GLU A 71 -32.74 -26.77 -1.66
N PHE A 72 -32.99 -25.46 -1.56
CA PHE A 72 -34.11 -24.92 -0.77
C PHE A 72 -35.47 -25.34 -1.34
N ARG A 73 -35.63 -25.32 -2.66
CA ARG A 73 -36.83 -25.78 -3.34
C ARG A 73 -37.10 -27.26 -3.03
N ILE A 74 -36.11 -28.13 -3.24
CA ILE A 74 -36.21 -29.57 -2.93
C ILE A 74 -36.62 -29.77 -1.47
N ALA A 75 -36.02 -29.01 -0.54
CA ALA A 75 -36.37 -29.10 0.88
C ALA A 75 -37.80 -28.64 1.23
N LEU A 76 -38.45 -27.83 0.38
CA LEU A 76 -39.87 -27.46 0.54
C LEU A 76 -40.79 -28.49 -0.12
N GLU A 77 -40.39 -29.04 -1.26
CA GLU A 77 -41.10 -30.13 -1.95
C GLU A 77 -41.15 -31.38 -1.05
N ASP A 78 -40.04 -31.76 -0.42
CA ASP A 78 -39.96 -32.87 0.54
C ASP A 78 -40.87 -32.67 1.77
N LYS A 79 -41.19 -31.41 2.10
CA LYS A 79 -42.12 -31.07 3.20
C LYS A 79 -43.59 -31.03 2.76
N GLY A 80 -43.88 -31.26 1.48
CA GLY A 80 -45.23 -31.26 0.93
C GLY A 80 -45.88 -29.86 0.89
N VAL A 81 -45.09 -28.80 0.76
CA VAL A 81 -45.61 -27.43 0.58
C VAL A 81 -46.21 -27.30 -0.83
N SER A 82 -47.25 -26.47 -0.99
CA SER A 82 -47.85 -26.21 -2.31
C SER A 82 -46.92 -25.41 -3.23
N GLU A 83 -46.98 -25.68 -4.52
CA GLU A 83 -46.10 -25.06 -5.54
C GLU A 83 -46.12 -23.52 -5.49
N ASP A 84 -47.29 -22.91 -5.36
CA ASP A 84 -47.43 -21.44 -5.32
C ASP A 84 -46.64 -20.81 -4.16
N VAL A 85 -46.64 -21.47 -3.00
CA VAL A 85 -45.93 -21.01 -1.79
C VAL A 85 -44.42 -21.27 -1.92
N ILE A 86 -44.05 -22.34 -2.63
CA ILE A 86 -42.65 -22.63 -2.95
C ILE A 86 -42.07 -21.52 -3.83
N GLU A 87 -42.78 -21.12 -4.90
CA GLU A 87 -42.32 -20.07 -5.80
C GLU A 87 -42.15 -18.72 -5.10
N GLU A 88 -43.12 -18.31 -4.26
CA GLU A 88 -43.03 -17.07 -3.48
C GLU A 88 -41.81 -17.07 -2.56
N ARG A 89 -41.62 -18.15 -1.80
CA ARG A 89 -40.49 -18.28 -0.87
C ARG A 89 -39.14 -18.36 -1.59
N VAL A 90 -39.09 -19.05 -2.73
CA VAL A 90 -37.88 -19.11 -3.57
C VAL A 90 -37.54 -17.72 -4.12
N ALA A 91 -38.53 -16.94 -4.58
CA ALA A 91 -38.31 -15.59 -5.08
C ALA A 91 -37.77 -14.65 -3.98
N GLU A 92 -38.28 -14.76 -2.75
CA GLU A 92 -37.73 -14.04 -1.60
C GLU A 92 -36.29 -14.44 -1.28
N VAL A 93 -36.00 -15.74 -1.25
CA VAL A 93 -34.65 -16.26 -0.96
C VAL A 93 -33.67 -15.85 -2.05
N ARG A 94 -34.07 -15.89 -3.32
CA ARG A 94 -33.26 -15.42 -4.45
C ARG A 94 -32.84 -13.96 -4.25
N ARG A 95 -33.79 -13.07 -3.96
CA ARG A 95 -33.51 -11.64 -3.70
C ARG A 95 -32.53 -11.44 -2.53
N LYS A 96 -32.67 -12.22 -1.46
CA LYS A 96 -31.77 -12.17 -0.28
C LYS A 96 -30.36 -12.67 -0.62
N LEU A 97 -30.23 -13.79 -1.32
CA LEU A 97 -28.93 -14.35 -1.69
C LEU A 97 -28.20 -13.49 -2.72
N GLU A 98 -28.92 -12.86 -3.64
CA GLU A 98 -28.36 -11.91 -4.59
C GLU A 98 -27.79 -10.67 -3.88
N SER A 99 -28.51 -10.10 -2.91
CA SER A 99 -28.00 -8.96 -2.13
C SER A 99 -26.81 -9.35 -1.25
N GLU A 100 -26.91 -10.46 -0.51
CA GLU A 100 -25.80 -10.97 0.32
C GLU A 100 -24.55 -11.26 -0.50
N SER A 101 -24.69 -11.89 -1.68
CA SER A 101 -23.55 -12.24 -2.53
C SER A 101 -22.88 -11.02 -3.18
N MET A 102 -23.59 -9.90 -3.35
CA MET A 102 -22.95 -8.64 -3.74
C MET A 102 -22.06 -8.08 -2.62
N HIS A 103 -22.50 -8.22 -1.36
CA HIS A 103 -21.78 -7.71 -0.18
C HIS A 103 -20.70 -8.67 0.35
N ALA A 104 -20.81 -9.98 0.11
CA ALA A 104 -19.90 -11.01 0.62
C ALA A 104 -18.51 -11.06 -0.06
N ASN A 105 -18.26 -10.19 -1.04
CA ASN A 105 -16.98 -10.11 -1.78
C ASN A 105 -15.76 -9.71 -0.91
N LEU A 106 -15.95 -9.45 0.38
CA LEU A 106 -14.95 -8.83 1.25
C LEU A 106 -14.16 -9.80 2.14
N ASP A 107 -14.71 -10.95 2.58
CA ASP A 107 -14.09 -11.69 3.69
C ASP A 107 -14.28 -13.22 3.70
N THR A 108 -14.33 -13.86 2.53
CA THR A 108 -14.26 -15.33 2.50
C THR A 108 -12.81 -15.79 2.66
N GLY A 109 -12.41 -15.92 3.93
CA GLY A 109 -11.18 -16.60 4.31
C GLY A 109 -11.07 -17.98 3.65
N ALA A 110 -9.83 -18.37 3.34
CA ALA A 110 -9.37 -19.48 2.51
C ALA A 110 -9.84 -20.91 2.91
N LYS A 111 -11.13 -21.10 3.21
CA LYS A 111 -11.73 -22.40 3.50
C LYS A 111 -12.25 -23.00 2.19
N LYS A 112 -11.42 -23.88 1.63
CA LYS A 112 -11.76 -24.87 0.60
C LYS A 112 -12.32 -24.30 -0.71
N LEU A 113 -11.62 -23.33 -1.30
CA LEU A 113 -11.83 -23.02 -2.72
C LEU A 113 -11.18 -24.12 -3.55
N THR A 114 -11.97 -25.09 -4.02
CA THR A 114 -11.53 -26.07 -5.03
C THR A 114 -11.38 -25.44 -6.42
N ASP A 115 -11.89 -24.21 -6.60
CA ASP A 115 -11.81 -23.48 -7.85
C ASP A 115 -10.46 -22.75 -8.01
N SER A 116 -9.82 -23.02 -9.15
CA SER A 116 -8.53 -22.44 -9.52
C SER A 116 -8.58 -20.92 -9.64
N HIS A 117 -9.68 -20.34 -10.15
CA HIS A 117 -9.79 -18.90 -10.36
C HIS A 117 -10.05 -18.16 -9.05
N ALA A 118 -10.91 -18.68 -8.18
CA ALA A 118 -11.09 -18.15 -6.84
C ALA A 118 -9.79 -18.21 -6.02
N LEU A 119 -9.02 -19.31 -6.13
CA LEU A 119 -7.70 -19.42 -5.52
C LEU A 119 -6.72 -18.36 -6.05
N ALA A 120 -6.70 -18.16 -7.38
CA ALA A 120 -5.85 -17.14 -8.01
C ALA A 120 -6.23 -15.72 -7.54
N GLN A 121 -7.53 -15.41 -7.43
CA GLN A 121 -8.00 -14.13 -6.90
C GLN A 121 -7.61 -13.92 -5.44
N ALA A 122 -7.76 -14.95 -4.59
CA ALA A 122 -7.36 -14.90 -3.19
C ALA A 122 -5.85 -14.67 -3.05
N LYS A 123 -5.03 -15.41 -3.81
CA LYS A 123 -3.57 -15.23 -3.84
C LYS A 123 -3.16 -13.86 -4.37
N ALA A 124 -3.84 -13.33 -5.39
CA ALA A 124 -3.58 -11.99 -5.89
C ALA A 124 -3.86 -10.91 -4.81
N ARG A 125 -4.95 -11.06 -4.06
CA ARG A 125 -5.26 -10.19 -2.91
C ARG A 125 -4.24 -10.32 -1.79
N GLU A 126 -3.83 -11.54 -1.44
CA GLU A 126 -2.78 -11.79 -0.45
C GLU A 126 -1.44 -11.18 -0.89
N ALA A 127 -1.05 -11.38 -2.14
CA ALA A 127 0.15 -10.79 -2.72
C ALA A 127 0.09 -9.26 -2.70
N GLN A 128 -1.07 -8.65 -3.00
CA GLN A 128 -1.26 -7.20 -2.91
C GLN A 128 -1.13 -6.68 -1.47
N ARG A 129 -1.73 -7.39 -0.49
CA ARG A 129 -1.58 -7.07 0.94
C ARG A 129 -0.12 -7.17 1.37
N PHE A 130 0.57 -8.23 0.96
CA PHE A 130 1.99 -8.41 1.23
C PHE A 130 2.81 -7.29 0.59
N ALA A 131 2.62 -7.01 -0.70
CA ALA A 131 3.29 -5.91 -1.41
C ALA A 131 3.11 -4.57 -0.69
N SER A 132 1.89 -4.25 -0.24
CA SER A 132 1.64 -3.04 0.56
C SER A 132 2.37 -3.04 1.91
N ALA A 133 2.47 -4.19 2.58
CA ALA A 133 3.18 -4.32 3.84
C ALA A 133 4.70 -4.12 3.69
N PHE A 134 5.28 -4.55 2.56
CA PHE A 134 6.68 -4.28 2.20
C PHE A 134 6.92 -2.89 1.60
N GLY A 135 5.88 -2.06 1.45
CA GLY A 135 6.00 -0.73 0.87
C GLY A 135 6.26 -0.75 -0.64
N ILE A 136 5.95 -1.84 -1.33
CA ILE A 136 6.03 -1.92 -2.79
C ILE A 136 4.87 -1.09 -3.37
N ARG A 137 5.22 -0.15 -4.26
CA ARG A 137 4.24 0.71 -4.93
C ARG A 137 3.42 -0.10 -5.94
N ARG A 138 2.18 0.30 -6.19
CA ARG A 138 1.31 -0.34 -7.20
C ARG A 138 1.84 -0.21 -8.62
N ASP A 139 2.58 0.86 -8.88
CA ASP A 139 3.17 1.17 -10.19
C ASP A 139 4.54 0.47 -10.37
N HIS A 140 4.94 -0.40 -9.44
CA HIS A 140 6.20 -1.13 -9.54
C HIS A 140 6.09 -2.17 -10.65
N THR A 141 6.92 -2.04 -11.68
CA THR A 141 7.03 -3.08 -12.71
C THR A 141 8.24 -3.97 -12.45
N GLU A 142 8.04 -5.27 -12.65
CA GLU A 142 9.09 -6.27 -12.47
C GLU A 142 10.23 -6.03 -13.46
N GLY A 143 11.48 -6.06 -12.99
CA GLY A 143 12.66 -5.89 -13.85
C GLY A 143 13.25 -4.48 -13.88
N GLU A 144 12.50 -3.43 -13.51
CA GLU A 144 13.00 -2.05 -13.43
C GLU A 144 14.18 -1.86 -12.48
N ALA A 145 14.35 -2.77 -11.52
CA ALA A 145 15.48 -2.74 -10.60
C ALA A 145 16.82 -3.03 -11.29
N PHE A 146 16.81 -3.72 -12.42
CA PHE A 146 18.02 -4.12 -13.16
C PHE A 146 18.40 -3.15 -14.27
N ASP A 147 17.49 -2.27 -14.68
CA ASP A 147 17.78 -1.23 -15.67
C ASP A 147 18.56 -0.08 -15.03
N ARG A 148 19.87 -0.05 -15.31
CA ARG A 148 20.80 0.90 -14.71
C ARG A 148 20.47 2.34 -15.09
N GLU A 149 20.07 2.60 -16.32
CA GLU A 149 19.77 3.96 -16.81
C GLU A 149 18.50 4.48 -16.12
N LEU A 150 17.46 3.65 -16.04
CA LEU A 150 16.22 4.00 -15.35
C LEU A 150 16.43 4.27 -13.86
N GLN A 151 17.31 3.51 -13.19
CA GLN A 151 17.67 3.73 -11.79
C GLN A 151 18.44 5.04 -11.58
N GLU A 152 19.38 5.36 -12.46
CA GLU A 152 20.12 6.63 -12.43
C GLU A 152 19.17 7.83 -12.62
N GLN A 153 18.22 7.74 -13.56
CA GLN A 153 17.18 8.77 -13.75
C GLN A 153 16.29 8.93 -12.51
N LYS A 154 15.75 7.85 -11.95
CA LYS A 154 14.93 7.89 -10.73
C LYS A 154 15.70 8.46 -9.52
N LYS A 155 17.00 8.19 -9.44
CA LYS A 155 17.87 8.74 -8.39
C LYS A 155 18.09 10.23 -8.59
N ALA A 156 18.37 10.68 -9.81
CA ALA A 156 18.53 12.09 -10.15
C ALA A 156 17.24 12.88 -9.89
N GLU A 157 16.08 12.35 -10.30
CA GLU A 157 14.77 12.94 -10.01
C GLU A 157 14.52 13.07 -8.50
N ARG A 158 14.84 12.03 -7.73
CA ARG A 158 14.73 12.07 -6.26
C ARG A 158 15.67 13.09 -5.63
N GLN A 159 16.88 13.26 -6.18
CA GLN A 159 17.83 14.26 -5.71
C GLN A 159 17.32 15.67 -6.02
N ALA A 160 16.90 15.93 -7.27
CA ALA A 160 16.32 17.21 -7.68
C ALA A 160 15.05 17.57 -6.89
N ALA A 161 14.19 16.60 -6.59
CA ALA A 161 12.99 16.83 -5.77
C ALA A 161 13.35 17.21 -4.32
N ARG A 162 14.41 16.61 -3.75
CA ARG A 162 14.91 16.97 -2.42
C ARG A 162 15.57 18.34 -2.39
N GLU A 163 16.31 18.70 -3.43
CA GLU A 163 16.92 20.03 -3.57
C GLU A 163 15.83 21.10 -3.68
N LYS A 164 14.85 20.93 -4.58
CA LYS A 164 13.69 21.83 -4.69
C LYS A 164 12.95 22.02 -3.36
N ARG A 165 12.75 20.94 -2.60
CA ARG A 165 12.10 21.02 -1.28
C ARG A 165 12.95 21.79 -0.28
N LYS A 166 14.26 21.59 -0.25
CA LYS A 166 15.17 22.36 0.61
C LYS A 166 15.20 23.83 0.22
N ASP A 167 15.22 24.12 -1.08
CA ASP A 167 15.20 25.49 -1.58
C ASP A 167 13.90 26.20 -1.19
N GLN A 168 12.75 25.51 -1.30
CA GLN A 168 11.46 26.01 -0.81
C GLN A 168 11.47 26.26 0.71
N GLU A 169 11.95 25.30 1.52
CA GLU A 169 12.06 25.45 2.97
C GLU A 169 13.00 26.62 3.35
N MET A 170 14.09 26.84 2.60
CA MET A 170 15.01 27.96 2.80
C MET A 170 14.39 29.31 2.41
N GLN A 171 13.61 29.36 1.33
CA GLN A 171 12.86 30.56 0.93
C GLN A 171 11.81 30.91 1.98
N GLU A 172 11.01 29.94 2.43
CA GLU A 172 10.01 30.15 3.49
C GLU A 172 10.65 30.63 4.80
N GLN A 173 11.79 30.04 5.20
CA GLN A 173 12.55 30.51 6.38
C GLN A 173 13.14 31.91 6.20
N GLY A 174 13.58 32.26 4.99
CA GLY A 174 14.06 33.60 4.66
C GLY A 174 12.95 34.64 4.80
N GLU A 175 11.80 34.38 4.19
CA GLU A 175 10.61 35.23 4.29
C GLU A 175 10.11 35.35 5.73
N GLU A 176 10.16 34.28 6.52
CA GLU A 176 9.78 34.33 7.95
C GLU A 176 10.76 35.18 8.78
N ARG A 177 12.07 35.13 8.48
CA ARG A 177 13.07 35.97 9.14
C ARG A 177 12.87 37.45 8.78
N GLU A 178 12.67 37.76 7.50
CA GLU A 178 12.40 39.13 7.05
C GLU A 178 11.12 39.68 7.69
N ARG A 179 10.06 38.88 7.81
CA ARG A 179 8.84 39.28 8.52
C ARG A 179 9.10 39.57 10.00
N LYS A 180 9.88 38.74 10.69
CA LYS A 180 10.24 38.97 12.10
C LYS A 180 11.11 40.21 12.29
N GLU A 181 12.05 40.47 11.38
CA GLU A 181 12.86 41.68 11.40
C GLU A 181 12.00 42.94 11.21
N GLN A 182 11.06 42.93 10.25
CA GLN A 182 10.12 44.02 10.05
C GLN A 182 9.18 44.24 11.25
N GLU A 183 8.71 43.17 11.90
CA GLU A 183 7.90 43.27 13.12
C GLU A 183 8.72 43.88 14.28
N GLN A 184 9.97 43.47 14.46
CA GLN A 184 10.86 44.04 15.47
C GLN A 184 11.17 45.51 15.20
N GLU A 185 11.42 45.88 13.95
CA GLU A 185 11.69 47.27 13.56
C GLU A 185 10.46 48.15 13.82
N GLN A 186 9.26 47.69 13.45
CA GLN A 186 8.01 48.39 13.78
C GLN A 186 7.76 48.48 15.29
N GLU A 187 8.13 47.47 16.07
CA GLU A 187 8.01 47.49 17.53
C GLU A 187 8.98 48.48 18.16
N GLN A 188 10.23 48.54 17.68
CA GLN A 188 11.21 49.54 18.09
C GLN A 188 10.75 50.96 17.74
N GLU A 189 10.25 51.20 16.53
CA GLU A 189 9.68 52.49 16.15
C GLU A 189 8.49 52.88 17.04
N ARG A 190 7.62 51.93 17.38
CA ARG A 190 6.51 52.17 18.33
C ARG A 190 7.02 52.54 19.71
N GLN A 191 8.00 51.81 20.24
CA GLN A 191 8.60 52.09 21.55
C GLN A 191 9.32 53.44 21.57
N GLU A 192 10.05 53.80 20.51
CA GLU A 192 10.68 55.12 20.39
C GLU A 192 9.63 56.23 20.34
N HIS A 193 8.56 56.04 19.56
CA HIS A 193 7.50 57.03 19.44
C HIS A 193 6.72 57.17 20.76
N GLU A 194 6.50 56.07 21.48
CA GLU A 194 5.90 56.08 22.82
C GLU A 194 6.82 56.75 23.86
N GLY A 195 8.13 56.50 23.81
CA GLY A 195 9.13 57.16 24.64
C GLY A 195 9.19 58.67 24.37
N LYS A 196 9.17 59.10 23.10
CA LYS A 196 9.09 60.52 22.71
C LYS A 196 7.79 61.18 23.18
N ARG A 197 6.67 60.45 23.18
CA ARG A 197 5.39 60.94 23.72
C ARG A 197 5.44 61.12 25.23
N LYS A 198 5.96 60.13 25.97
CA LYS A 198 6.12 60.21 27.43
C LYS A 198 7.09 61.33 27.83
N GLY A 199 8.23 61.46 27.16
CA GLY A 199 9.16 62.55 27.41
C GLY A 199 8.55 63.94 27.17
N LYS A 200 7.73 64.11 26.12
CA LYS A 200 6.97 65.35 25.90
C LYS A 200 5.91 65.60 26.97
N GLU A 201 5.33 64.54 27.54
CA GLU A 201 4.32 64.63 28.59
C GLU A 201 4.97 64.99 29.95
N GLU A 202 6.13 64.42 30.25
CA GLU A 202 6.97 64.77 31.41
C GLU A 202 7.47 66.21 31.31
N GLU A 203 7.98 66.65 30.15
CA GLU A 203 8.43 68.03 29.92
C GLU A 203 7.27 69.04 30.07
N ARG A 204 6.05 68.64 29.68
CA ARG A 204 4.84 69.45 29.86
C ARG A 204 4.40 69.52 31.32
N GLN A 205 4.56 68.44 32.09
CA GLN A 205 4.29 68.41 33.53
C GLN A 205 5.34 69.20 34.34
N GLU A 206 6.62 69.18 33.94
CA GLU A 206 7.66 70.02 34.56
C GLU A 206 7.42 71.50 34.30
N GLN A 207 7.01 71.89 33.08
CA GLN A 207 6.61 73.26 32.78
C GLN A 207 5.38 73.71 33.58
N GLU A 208 4.38 72.83 33.77
CA GLU A 208 3.22 73.12 34.63
C GLU A 208 3.60 73.22 36.13
N GLN A 209 4.64 72.52 36.59
CA GLN A 209 5.17 72.66 37.96
C GLN A 209 6.00 73.93 38.14
N GLU A 210 6.85 74.31 37.18
CA GLU A 210 7.60 75.57 37.21
C GLU A 210 6.67 76.80 37.12
N GLU A 211 5.60 76.74 36.34
CA GLU A 211 4.57 77.79 36.33
C GLU A 211 3.72 77.82 37.63
N GLY A 212 3.66 76.70 38.36
CA GLY A 212 3.01 76.59 39.67
C GLY A 212 3.85 77.12 40.85
N GLU A 213 5.19 77.07 40.77
CA GLU A 213 6.09 77.56 41.83
C GLU A 213 6.49 79.05 41.70
N GLY A 214 6.11 79.72 40.61
CA GLY A 214 6.30 81.16 40.39
C GLY A 214 5.40 82.11 41.19
N GLY A 215 4.62 81.61 42.15
CA GLY A 215 3.63 82.36 42.93
C GLY A 215 3.90 82.44 44.43
N GLY A 216 5.04 82.99 44.87
CA GLY A 216 5.35 83.01 46.32
C GLY A 216 6.49 83.91 46.80
N GLY A 217 6.74 85.08 46.19
CA GLY A 217 7.79 86.02 46.60
C GLY A 217 7.40 86.92 47.78
N THR A 218 7.78 86.54 49.00
CA THR A 218 7.64 87.35 50.23
C THR A 218 8.55 88.59 50.24
N TRP A 219 7.95 89.76 50.46
CA TRP A 219 8.61 91.05 50.69
C TRP A 219 9.34 91.08 52.05
N ARG A 220 10.61 91.47 52.08
CA ARG A 220 11.33 91.79 53.33
C ARG A 220 12.03 93.13 53.24
N ALA A 221 11.41 94.13 53.87
CA ALA A 221 11.92 95.49 54.04
C ALA A 221 13.21 95.52 54.87
N LYS A 222 14.19 96.33 54.45
CA LYS A 222 15.38 96.68 55.23
C LYS A 222 15.21 98.07 55.86
N VAL A 223 15.39 98.09 57.17
CA VAL A 223 15.31 99.22 58.09
C VAL A 223 16.63 100.01 58.06
N TRP A 224 16.52 101.34 58.07
CA TRP A 224 17.56 102.36 58.25
C TRP A 224 18.19 102.33 59.65
N TYR A 225 19.48 102.67 59.80
CA TYR A 225 19.94 103.58 60.86
C TYR A 225 21.37 104.14 60.63
N ALA A 226 21.47 105.46 60.88
CA ALA A 226 22.59 106.38 61.15
C ALA A 226 23.83 106.41 60.23
#